data_AF-A0A183DNF7-F1
#
_entry.id   AF-A0A183DNF7-F1
#
_cell.length_a   1.000
_cell.length_b   1.000
_cell.length_c   1.000
_cell.angle_alpha   90.00
_cell.angle_beta   90.00
_cell.angle_gamma   90.00
#
_symmetry.space_group_name_H-M   'P 1'
#
loop_
_entity.id
_entity.type
_entity.pdbx_description
1 polymer ?
#
loop_
_entity_poly.entity_id
_entity_poly.type
_entity_poly.pdbx_seq_one_letter_code
_entity_poly.pdbx_strand_id
1 'polypeptide(L)'
;MSHPGCTSSTTSLWDCEGFLNENVIQLSENLCQGEDDIGIRCWGPPSFPGWQKHWKGLQILSSPFTFVSSDPDLVSVHRESISRLEFLDILYAGYDGSTKNTTAAIWIEGVPPIMNGLRVENSARDAIHIEQPSGPVFIANSTIINNRGHGIAISNSSDGRVYINMTTIANNFGDGIHYREQFGAFWHLTSSG
;
A
#
# COMPACT_ATOMS: atom_id res chain seq x y z
N MET A 1 -1.09 13.57 -9.02
CA MET A 1 -2.55 13.33 -9.05
C MET A 1 -3.08 13.83 -10.38
N SER A 2 -3.79 12.98 -11.11
CA SER A 2 -4.55 13.39 -12.28
C SER A 2 -5.67 14.33 -11.83
N HIS A 3 -5.74 15.53 -12.44
CA HIS A 3 -6.83 16.47 -12.23
C HIS A 3 -7.57 16.63 -13.56
N PRO A 4 -8.64 15.86 -13.81
CA PRO A 4 -9.34 15.85 -15.10
C PRO A 4 -9.89 17.21 -15.51
N GLY A 5 -10.32 18.05 -14.55
CA GLY A 5 -10.94 19.34 -14.86
C GLY A 5 -12.26 19.23 -15.64
N CYS A 6 -13.01 18.14 -15.44
CA CYS A 6 -14.28 17.92 -16.14
C CYS A 6 -15.38 18.86 -15.63
N THR A 7 -16.23 19.36 -16.54
CA THR A 7 -17.42 20.13 -16.19
C THR A 7 -18.67 19.25 -16.24
N SER A 8 -19.77 19.64 -15.61
CA SER A 8 -21.00 18.83 -15.59
C SER A 8 -21.66 18.63 -16.97
N SER A 9 -21.17 19.33 -18.01
CA SER A 9 -21.67 19.24 -19.39
C SER A 9 -20.83 18.36 -20.31
N THR A 10 -19.68 17.83 -19.86
CA THR A 10 -18.81 17.00 -20.70
C THR A 10 -19.40 15.61 -20.89
N THR A 11 -19.51 15.17 -22.14
CA THR A 11 -20.02 13.84 -22.51
C THR A 11 -18.93 12.79 -22.68
N SER A 12 -17.68 13.22 -22.83
CA SER A 12 -16.51 12.35 -22.95
C SER A 12 -15.41 12.78 -21.98
N LEU A 13 -14.64 11.81 -21.49
CA LEU A 13 -13.45 12.04 -20.65
C LEU A 13 -12.40 12.89 -21.39
N TRP A 14 -12.33 12.73 -22.72
CA TRP A 14 -11.42 13.46 -23.60
C TRP A 14 -11.81 14.94 -23.79
N ASP A 15 -13.02 15.32 -23.38
CA ASP A 15 -13.49 16.72 -23.43
C ASP A 15 -13.08 17.51 -22.18
N CYS A 16 -12.48 16.84 -21.18
CA CYS A 16 -12.06 17.47 -19.94
C CYS A 16 -10.71 18.17 -20.12
N GLU A 17 -10.56 19.38 -19.55
CA GLU A 17 -9.39 20.24 -19.74
C GLU A 17 -8.06 19.53 -19.43
N GLY A 18 -8.03 18.73 -18.36
CA GLY A 18 -6.87 17.95 -17.94
C GLY A 18 -6.53 16.74 -18.82
N PHE A 19 -7.41 16.37 -19.76
CA PHE A 19 -7.23 15.23 -20.68
C PHE A 19 -7.21 15.63 -22.17
N LEU A 20 -7.26 16.93 -22.49
CA LEU A 20 -7.17 17.44 -23.87
C LEU A 20 -5.83 17.10 -24.56
N ASN A 21 -4.76 16.92 -23.77
CA ASN A 21 -3.44 16.58 -24.29
C ASN A 21 -3.01 15.20 -23.79
N GLU A 22 -3.24 14.19 -24.62
CA GLU A 22 -2.95 12.78 -24.34
C GLU A 22 -1.50 12.53 -23.90
N ASN A 23 -0.55 13.34 -24.38
CA ASN A 23 0.87 13.21 -24.06
C ASN A 23 1.25 13.80 -22.69
N VAL A 24 0.36 14.58 -22.06
CA VAL A 24 0.58 15.21 -20.75
C VAL A 24 -0.12 14.44 -19.64
N ILE A 25 -1.01 13.50 -20.00
CA ILE A 25 -1.65 12.62 -19.04
C ILE A 25 -0.55 11.74 -18.42
N GLN A 26 -0.13 12.10 -17.21
CA GLN A 26 0.71 11.25 -16.38
C GLN A 26 -0.14 10.08 -15.89
N LEU A 27 -0.42 9.16 -16.79
CA LEU A 27 -0.87 7.83 -16.43
C LEU A 27 0.29 7.17 -15.70
N SER A 28 0.05 6.72 -14.47
CA SER A 28 1.05 5.92 -13.75
C SER A 28 1.51 4.80 -14.67
N GLU A 29 2.83 4.63 -14.84
CA GLU A 29 3.43 3.59 -15.69
C GLU A 29 2.91 2.18 -15.36
N ASN A 30 2.26 2.01 -14.20
CA ASN A 30 1.39 0.89 -13.86
C ASN A 30 0.07 1.40 -13.21
N LEU A 31 -0.96 1.66 -14.03
CA LEU A 31 -2.35 1.95 -13.59
C LEU A 31 -3.02 0.85 -12.73
N CYS A 32 -2.31 -0.25 -12.42
CA CYS A 32 -2.80 -1.35 -11.59
C CYS A 32 -3.13 -0.96 -10.15
N GLN A 33 -2.56 0.15 -9.67
CA GLN A 33 -2.65 0.59 -8.29
C GLN A 33 -3.04 2.07 -8.19
N GLY A 34 -3.50 2.65 -9.30
CA GLY A 34 -3.80 4.08 -9.41
C GLY A 34 -5.21 4.31 -9.93
N GLU A 35 -6.02 4.97 -9.09
CA GLU A 35 -7.43 5.38 -9.21
C GLU A 35 -8.44 4.21 -9.35
N ASP A 36 -9.15 3.92 -8.24
CA ASP A 36 -10.25 2.95 -8.15
C ASP A 36 -11.44 3.26 -9.09
N ASP A 37 -11.43 4.45 -9.70
CA ASP A 37 -12.49 4.95 -10.58
C ASP A 37 -12.55 4.22 -11.93
N ILE A 38 -11.47 3.54 -12.34
CA ILE A 38 -11.43 2.75 -13.57
C ILE A 38 -10.89 1.36 -13.25
N GLY A 39 -11.73 0.33 -13.41
CA GLY A 39 -11.43 -1.08 -13.10
C GLY A 39 -10.41 -1.74 -14.04
N ILE A 40 -9.21 -1.17 -14.17
CA ILE A 40 -8.12 -1.68 -14.99
C ILE A 40 -7.32 -2.70 -14.19
N ARG A 41 -7.19 -3.91 -14.73
CA ARG A 41 -6.33 -4.96 -14.18
C ARG A 41 -5.13 -5.13 -15.10
N CYS A 42 -3.93 -4.76 -14.65
CA CYS A 42 -2.71 -5.13 -15.40
C CYS A 42 -2.22 -6.52 -15.04
N TRP A 43 -1.62 -7.14 -16.04
CA TRP A 43 -1.10 -8.50 -16.02
C TRP A 43 0.17 -8.55 -16.86
N GLY A 44 1.12 -9.39 -16.44
CA GLY A 44 2.42 -9.52 -17.09
C GLY A 44 3.57 -8.89 -16.28
N PRO A 45 4.81 -9.03 -16.77
CA PRO A 45 5.98 -8.48 -16.11
C PRO A 45 5.95 -6.94 -16.14
N PRO A 46 6.55 -6.27 -15.13
CA PRO A 46 6.66 -4.81 -15.10
C PRO A 46 7.39 -4.27 -16.34
N SER A 47 7.03 -3.07 -16.78
CA SER A 47 7.57 -2.43 -17.99
C SER A 47 8.65 -1.38 -17.71
N PHE A 48 8.88 -1.01 -16.44
CA PHE A 48 9.74 0.13 -16.09
C PHE A 48 11.25 -0.20 -16.16
N PRO A 49 12.12 0.75 -16.53
CA PRO A 49 13.55 0.48 -16.67
C PRO A 49 14.20 -0.09 -15.39
N GLY A 50 14.93 -1.19 -15.53
CA GLY A 50 15.68 -1.79 -14.42
C GLY A 50 14.85 -2.65 -13.46
N TRP A 51 13.59 -2.97 -13.80
CA TRP A 51 12.75 -3.87 -12.99
C TRP A 51 13.42 -5.21 -12.69
N GLN A 52 14.24 -5.73 -13.60
CA GLN A 52 14.94 -7.01 -13.46
C GLN A 52 15.95 -7.04 -12.32
N LYS A 53 16.43 -5.85 -11.88
CA LYS A 53 17.43 -5.71 -10.82
C LYS A 53 16.81 -5.66 -9.42
N HIS A 54 15.48 -5.59 -9.35
CA HIS A 54 14.81 -5.54 -8.07
C HIS A 54 14.81 -6.93 -7.43
N TRP A 55 15.00 -6.97 -6.12
CA TRP A 55 14.88 -8.21 -5.35
C TRP A 55 13.48 -8.33 -4.74
N LYS A 56 13.13 -9.49 -4.20
CA LYS A 56 11.75 -9.79 -3.77
C LYS A 56 11.22 -8.85 -2.68
N GLY A 57 12.08 -8.39 -1.77
CA GLY A 57 11.65 -7.72 -0.56
C GLY A 57 11.52 -8.67 0.63
N LEU A 58 11.07 -8.14 1.76
CA LEU A 58 10.83 -8.88 2.98
C LEU A 58 9.38 -9.37 3.02
N GLN A 59 9.18 -10.61 3.48
CA GLN A 59 7.86 -11.15 3.74
C GLN A 59 7.79 -11.60 5.20
N ILE A 60 6.89 -10.98 5.96
CA ILE A 60 6.69 -11.23 7.38
C ILE A 60 5.28 -11.79 7.55
N LEU A 61 5.21 -13.05 7.91
CA LEU A 61 3.95 -13.77 8.05
C LEU A 61 3.65 -13.94 9.53
N SER A 62 2.64 -13.23 10.01
CA SER A 62 2.13 -13.26 11.39
C SER A 62 3.22 -13.16 12.45
N SER A 63 3.61 -11.93 12.81
CA SER A 63 4.58 -11.72 13.88
C SER A 63 4.06 -12.29 15.21
N PRO A 64 4.94 -12.85 16.07
CA PRO A 64 4.57 -13.19 17.43
C PRO A 64 4.07 -11.96 18.19
N PHE A 65 3.13 -12.17 19.11
CA PHE A 65 2.43 -11.09 19.80
C PHE A 65 2.08 -11.45 21.24
N THR A 66 1.78 -10.42 22.03
CA THR A 66 1.17 -10.54 23.36
C THR A 66 -0.16 -9.79 23.40
N PHE A 67 -1.00 -10.10 24.38
CA PHE A 67 -2.20 -9.31 24.63
C PHE A 67 -1.89 -8.18 25.59
N VAL A 68 -2.19 -6.95 25.16
CA VAL A 68 -1.98 -5.74 25.95
C VAL A 68 -3.29 -5.01 26.08
N SER A 69 -3.56 -4.47 27.26
CA SER A 69 -4.77 -3.70 27.53
C SER A 69 -4.76 -2.40 26.71
N SER A 70 -5.83 -2.14 25.97
CA SER A 70 -5.94 -0.91 25.18
C SER A 70 -6.42 0.27 26.02
N ASP A 71 -7.05 0.00 27.17
CA ASP A 71 -7.67 1.00 28.04
C ASP A 71 -7.14 0.90 29.48
N PRO A 72 -7.08 2.01 30.23
CA PRO A 72 -6.71 2.01 31.65
C PRO A 72 -7.61 1.13 32.51
N ASP A 73 -8.87 0.99 32.12
CA ASP A 73 -9.89 0.21 32.82
C ASP A 73 -9.81 -1.30 32.52
N LEU A 74 -8.87 -1.73 31.66
CA LEU A 74 -8.55 -3.13 31.34
C LEU A 74 -9.69 -3.93 30.68
N VAL A 75 -10.70 -3.26 30.12
CA VAL A 75 -11.89 -3.91 29.54
C VAL A 75 -11.64 -4.41 28.10
N SER A 76 -10.71 -3.80 27.37
CA SER A 76 -10.33 -4.22 26.03
C SER A 76 -8.85 -4.59 25.96
N VAL A 77 -8.54 -5.62 25.17
CA VAL A 77 -7.17 -6.05 24.89
C VAL A 77 -6.93 -6.11 23.39
N HIS A 78 -5.68 -5.94 22.99
CA HIS A 78 -5.26 -6.06 21.61
C HIS A 78 -3.98 -6.84 21.46
N ARG A 79 -3.70 -7.29 20.23
CA ARG A 79 -2.48 -8.02 19.90
C ARG A 79 -1.37 -7.02 19.62
N GLU A 80 -0.42 -6.89 20.54
CA GLU A 80 0.78 -6.10 20.33
C GLU A 80 1.94 -7.01 19.92
N SER A 81 2.60 -6.68 18.82
CA SER A 81 3.71 -7.45 18.29
C SER A 81 4.94 -7.36 19.18
N ILE A 82 5.63 -8.49 19.38
CA ILE A 82 6.95 -8.51 20.00
C ILE A 82 8.08 -8.38 18.98
N SER A 83 7.76 -8.52 17.68
CA SER A 83 8.72 -8.33 16.61
C SER A 83 8.96 -6.85 16.35
N ARG A 84 10.22 -6.50 16.10
CA ARG A 84 10.64 -5.15 15.77
C ARG A 84 11.42 -5.16 14.46
N LEU A 85 11.14 -4.19 13.60
CA LEU A 85 11.86 -3.95 12.37
C LEU A 85 12.42 -2.53 12.43
N GLU A 86 13.71 -2.40 12.74
CA GLU A 86 14.28 -1.09 13.09
C GLU A 86 15.60 -0.80 12.36
N PHE A 87 15.77 0.46 11.95
CA PHE A 87 17.01 1.01 11.38
C PHE A 87 17.50 0.27 10.12
N LEU A 88 16.59 0.06 9.16
CA LEU A 88 16.87 -0.65 7.92
C LEU A 88 16.68 0.23 6.69
N ASP A 89 17.62 0.10 5.76
CA ASP A 89 17.51 0.62 4.40
C ASP A 89 17.09 -0.51 3.45
N ILE A 90 15.90 -0.37 2.85
CA ILE A 90 15.31 -1.29 1.89
C ILE A 90 15.19 -0.56 0.56
N LEU A 91 16.11 -0.85 -0.35
CA LEU A 91 16.22 -0.16 -1.63
C LEU A 91 15.97 -1.14 -2.78
N TYR A 92 15.30 -0.68 -3.84
CA TYR A 92 15.10 -1.44 -5.08
C TYR A 92 14.54 -2.85 -4.86
N ALA A 93 13.54 -2.99 -3.98
CA ALA A 93 12.86 -4.25 -3.71
C ALA A 93 11.49 -4.33 -4.41
N GLY A 94 10.76 -5.45 -4.25
CA GLY A 94 9.40 -5.60 -4.76
C GLY A 94 9.27 -6.34 -6.10
N TYR A 95 10.26 -7.13 -6.50
CA TYR A 95 10.14 -7.99 -7.68
C TYR A 95 10.45 -9.46 -7.34
N ASP A 96 9.46 -10.33 -7.48
CA ASP A 96 9.64 -11.76 -7.27
C ASP A 96 10.02 -12.44 -8.60
N GLY A 97 11.31 -12.74 -8.75
CA GLY A 97 11.84 -13.41 -9.93
C GLY A 97 11.27 -14.82 -10.17
N SER A 98 10.70 -15.47 -9.15
CA SER A 98 10.10 -16.80 -9.30
C SER A 98 8.72 -16.74 -9.95
N THR A 99 7.87 -15.80 -9.53
CA THR A 99 6.53 -15.59 -10.08
C THR A 99 6.52 -14.62 -11.26
N LYS A 100 7.66 -13.96 -11.51
CA LYS A 100 7.84 -12.87 -12.47
C LYS A 100 6.88 -11.71 -12.26
N ASN A 101 6.48 -11.47 -11.02
CA ASN A 101 5.47 -10.47 -10.66
C ASN A 101 6.01 -9.45 -9.66
N THR A 102 5.42 -8.27 -9.66
CA THR A 102 5.71 -7.22 -8.69
C THR A 102 5.00 -7.47 -7.36
N THR A 103 5.71 -7.26 -6.27
CA THR A 103 5.25 -7.37 -4.88
C THR A 103 5.71 -6.13 -4.10
N ALA A 104 5.20 -5.93 -2.89
CA ALA A 104 5.68 -4.87 -2.02
C ALA A 104 7.13 -5.10 -1.58
N ALA A 105 7.87 -4.04 -1.28
CA ALA A 105 9.22 -4.16 -0.70
C ALA A 105 9.20 -4.76 0.71
N ILE A 106 8.16 -4.46 1.49
CA ILE A 106 7.84 -5.14 2.75
C ILE A 106 6.40 -5.63 2.65
N TRP A 107 6.21 -6.95 2.63
CA TRP A 107 4.91 -7.59 2.72
C TRP A 107 4.69 -8.14 4.11
N ILE A 108 3.61 -7.73 4.77
CA ILE A 108 3.24 -8.15 6.11
C ILE A 108 1.83 -8.74 6.05
N GLU A 109 1.63 -9.88 6.69
CA GLU A 109 0.32 -10.50 6.85
C GLU A 109 0.04 -10.78 8.33
N GLY A 110 -1.15 -10.47 8.82
CA GLY A 110 -1.53 -10.70 10.22
C GLY A 110 -0.96 -9.64 11.16
N VAL A 111 -0.38 -10.02 12.30
CA VAL A 111 0.13 -9.04 13.28
C VAL A 111 1.41 -8.38 12.75
N PRO A 112 1.42 -7.04 12.54
CA PRO A 112 2.58 -6.34 12.00
C PRO A 112 3.68 -6.16 13.05
N PRO A 113 4.97 -6.22 12.68
CA PRO A 113 6.05 -5.81 13.59
C PRO A 113 5.96 -4.31 13.90
N ILE A 114 6.55 -3.89 15.02
CA ILE A 114 6.76 -2.47 15.32
C ILE A 114 7.87 -1.96 14.37
N MET A 115 7.56 -0.97 13.55
CA MET A 115 8.49 -0.44 12.54
C MET A 115 9.01 0.94 12.94
N ASN A 116 10.33 1.11 12.94
CA ASN A 116 10.95 2.36 13.37
C ASN A 116 12.26 2.66 12.64
N GLY A 117 12.48 3.86 12.12
CA GLY A 117 13.74 4.19 11.47
C GLY A 117 13.95 3.47 10.13
N LEU A 118 12.88 3.20 9.37
CA LEU A 118 12.98 2.53 8.08
C LEU A 118 13.24 3.54 6.95
N ARG A 119 14.06 3.17 5.98
CA ARG A 119 14.19 3.87 4.70
C ARG A 119 13.81 2.93 3.58
N VAL A 120 12.63 3.13 2.97
CA VAL A 120 12.13 2.31 1.87
C VAL A 120 12.03 3.13 0.60
N GLU A 121 12.86 2.81 -0.38
CA GLU A 121 12.98 3.63 -1.59
C GLU A 121 13.03 2.82 -2.88
N ASN A 122 12.46 3.41 -3.94
CA ASN A 122 12.52 2.89 -5.31
C ASN A 122 12.01 1.46 -5.43
N SER A 123 10.96 1.11 -4.68
CA SER A 123 10.34 -0.21 -4.76
C SER A 123 9.61 -0.39 -6.11
N ALA A 124 9.64 -1.60 -6.64
CA ALA A 124 8.96 -1.99 -7.89
C ALA A 124 7.43 -1.95 -7.80
N ARG A 125 6.89 -1.84 -6.57
CA ARG A 125 5.47 -1.72 -6.23
C ARG A 125 5.32 -0.89 -4.95
N ASP A 126 4.41 -1.27 -4.05
CA ASP A 126 4.22 -0.64 -2.75
C ASP A 126 5.51 -0.71 -1.93
N ALA A 127 5.77 0.29 -1.11
CA ALA A 127 6.89 0.23 -0.18
C ALA A 127 6.58 -0.73 0.97
N ILE A 128 5.46 -0.51 1.65
CA ILE A 128 4.99 -1.36 2.75
C ILE A 128 3.55 -1.77 2.45
N HIS A 129 3.28 -3.07 2.44
CA HIS A 129 1.94 -3.62 2.27
C HIS A 129 1.59 -4.49 3.46
N ILE A 130 0.47 -4.19 4.13
CA ILE A 130 -0.01 -4.88 5.32
C ILE A 130 -1.39 -5.45 5.02
N GLU A 131 -1.46 -6.76 4.84
CA GLU A 131 -2.68 -7.49 4.55
C GLU A 131 -3.26 -8.07 5.85
N GLN A 132 -4.56 -7.84 6.06
CA GLN A 132 -5.34 -8.37 7.18
C GLN A 132 -4.69 -8.13 8.56
N PRO A 133 -4.30 -6.88 8.91
CA PRO A 133 -3.80 -6.61 10.24
C PRO A 133 -4.87 -6.93 11.30
N SER A 134 -4.46 -7.73 12.28
CA SER A 134 -5.25 -8.13 13.45
C SER A 134 -4.73 -7.51 14.76
N GLY A 135 -3.89 -6.49 14.62
CA GLY A 135 -3.37 -5.66 15.70
C GLY A 135 -2.95 -4.30 15.13
N PRO A 136 -2.64 -3.32 15.98
CA PRO A 136 -2.27 -1.97 15.58
C PRO A 136 -1.02 -1.94 14.71
N VAL A 137 -1.03 -1.09 13.69
CA VAL A 137 0.13 -0.80 12.84
C VAL A 137 0.91 0.38 13.44
N PHE A 138 2.19 0.17 13.75
CA PHE A 138 3.08 1.22 14.25
C PHE A 138 4.24 1.46 13.29
N ILE A 139 4.34 2.68 12.76
CA ILE A 139 5.45 3.14 11.91
C ILE A 139 5.94 4.49 12.44
N ALA A 140 7.22 4.56 12.82
CA ALA A 140 7.82 5.77 13.34
C ALA A 140 9.15 6.12 12.65
N ASN A 141 9.51 7.41 12.64
CA ASN A 141 10.83 7.91 12.25
C ASN A 141 11.32 7.38 10.89
N SER A 142 10.42 7.18 9.92
CA SER A 142 10.74 6.48 8.67
C SER A 142 10.70 7.39 7.46
N THR A 143 11.34 6.98 6.36
CA THR A 143 11.33 7.67 5.07
C THR A 143 10.91 6.68 3.99
N ILE A 144 9.79 6.94 3.33
CA ILE A 144 9.17 6.05 2.35
C ILE A 144 8.92 6.84 1.06
N ILE A 145 9.85 6.74 0.12
CA ILE A 145 9.87 7.66 -1.03
C ILE A 145 10.15 6.97 -2.37
N ASN A 146 9.68 7.60 -3.45
CA ASN A 146 9.98 7.20 -4.84
C ASN A 146 9.56 5.76 -5.17
N ASN A 147 8.54 5.20 -4.51
CA ASN A 147 8.07 3.84 -4.79
C ASN A 147 7.08 3.83 -5.96
N ARG A 148 7.11 2.75 -6.76
CA ARG A 148 6.26 2.64 -7.96
C ARG A 148 4.79 2.33 -7.67
N GLY A 149 4.48 1.83 -6.48
CA GLY A 149 3.12 1.66 -5.97
C GLY A 149 2.81 2.70 -4.89
N HIS A 150 2.01 2.30 -3.89
CA HIS A 150 1.71 3.12 -2.74
C HIS A 150 2.93 3.26 -1.81
N GLY A 151 2.96 4.32 -0.99
CA GLY A 151 3.93 4.39 0.11
C GLY A 151 3.64 3.31 1.15
N ILE A 152 2.49 3.40 1.81
CA ILE A 152 1.99 2.41 2.76
C ILE A 152 0.59 1.97 2.29
N ALA A 153 0.40 0.69 2.05
CA ALA A 153 -0.88 0.09 1.76
C ALA A 153 -1.32 -0.81 2.92
N ILE A 154 -2.52 -0.59 3.44
CA ILE A 154 -3.13 -1.39 4.50
C ILE A 154 -4.48 -1.87 4.00
N SER A 155 -4.66 -3.18 3.94
CA SER A 155 -5.82 -3.81 3.32
C SER A 155 -6.48 -4.79 4.27
N ASN A 156 -7.81 -4.82 4.23
CA ASN A 156 -8.64 -5.76 5.00
C ASN A 156 -8.35 -5.71 6.50
N SER A 157 -8.08 -4.52 7.03
CA SER A 157 -7.84 -4.30 8.46
C SER A 157 -9.06 -4.68 9.29
N SER A 158 -8.85 -5.50 10.32
CA SER A 158 -9.88 -5.87 11.31
C SER A 158 -9.76 -5.10 12.62
N ASP A 159 -8.57 -4.54 12.88
CA ASP A 159 -8.25 -3.80 14.11
C ASP A 159 -8.49 -2.29 13.97
N GLY A 160 -8.28 -1.75 12.77
CA GLY A 160 -8.52 -0.35 12.49
C GLY A 160 -7.41 0.62 12.87
N ARG A 161 -6.53 0.28 13.82
CA ARG A 161 -5.57 1.24 14.40
C ARG A 161 -4.28 1.32 13.60
N VAL A 162 -3.94 2.54 13.21
CA VAL A 162 -2.72 2.86 12.47
C VAL A 162 -2.09 4.11 13.07
N TYR A 163 -0.85 3.99 13.51
CA TYR A 163 -0.05 5.07 14.08
C TYR A 163 1.18 5.29 13.22
N ILE A 164 1.19 6.40 12.49
CA ILE A 164 2.32 6.84 11.67
C ILE A 164 2.83 8.15 12.25
N ASN A 165 4.08 8.16 12.73
CA ASN A 165 4.67 9.31 13.41
C ASN A 165 6.06 9.67 12.85
N MET A 166 6.39 10.96 12.79
CA MET A 166 7.70 11.46 12.34
C MET A 166 8.20 10.77 11.05
N THR A 167 7.28 10.49 10.12
CA THR A 167 7.57 9.69 8.92
C THR A 167 7.31 10.52 7.67
N THR A 168 8.27 10.52 6.74
CA THR A 168 8.15 11.19 5.44
C THR A 168 7.67 10.20 4.40
N ILE A 169 6.56 10.50 3.73
CA ILE A 169 6.02 9.70 2.64
C ILE A 169 5.81 10.62 1.45
N ALA A 170 6.61 10.46 0.40
CA ALA A 170 6.64 11.42 -0.71
C ALA A 170 7.03 10.77 -2.04
N ASN A 171 6.61 11.37 -3.15
CA ASN A 171 6.99 10.97 -4.51
C ASN A 171 6.69 9.50 -4.86
N ASN A 172 5.73 8.88 -4.17
CA ASN A 172 5.22 7.57 -4.56
C ASN A 172 4.27 7.73 -5.75
N PHE A 173 4.25 6.76 -6.65
CA PHE A 173 3.45 6.82 -7.87
C PHE A 173 1.97 6.52 -7.59
N GLY A 174 1.68 5.66 -6.62
CA GLY A 174 0.34 5.50 -6.03
C GLY A 174 0.13 6.44 -4.85
N ASP A 175 -0.94 6.21 -4.09
CA ASP A 175 -1.22 6.95 -2.85
C ASP A 175 -0.04 6.92 -1.87
N GLY A 176 0.15 8.01 -1.14
CA GLY A 176 1.09 8.02 -0.02
C GLY A 176 0.71 6.97 1.02
N ILE A 177 -0.53 7.01 1.48
CA ILE A 177 -1.13 6.02 2.37
C ILE A 177 -2.45 5.57 1.74
N HIS A 178 -2.57 4.28 1.47
CA HIS A 178 -3.80 3.64 1.02
C HIS A 178 -4.33 2.75 2.15
N TYR A 179 -5.58 2.96 2.57
CA TYR A 179 -6.16 2.25 3.71
C TYR A 179 -7.55 1.73 3.35
N ARG A 180 -7.74 0.42 3.51
CA ARG A 180 -9.01 -0.27 3.28
C ARG A 180 -9.37 -1.18 4.46
N GLU A 181 -10.52 -0.94 5.06
CA GLU A 181 -11.07 -1.79 6.11
C GLU A 181 -11.59 -3.11 5.57
N GLN A 182 -11.64 -4.12 6.43
CA GLN A 182 -12.37 -5.35 6.12
C GLN A 182 -13.86 -5.05 6.11
N PHE A 183 -14.47 -5.00 4.92
CA PHE A 183 -15.93 -5.05 4.83
C PHE A 183 -16.40 -6.45 5.28
N GLY A 184 -17.36 -6.50 6.22
CA GLY A 184 -18.04 -7.73 6.58
C GLY A 184 -18.59 -8.42 5.33
N ALA A 185 -18.66 -9.75 5.33
CA ALA A 185 -18.99 -10.61 4.19
C ALA A 185 -20.42 -10.47 3.60
N PHE A 186 -21.05 -9.29 3.67
CA PHE A 186 -22.46 -9.08 3.37
C PHE A 186 -22.78 -8.61 1.94
N TRP A 187 -21.81 -8.43 1.05
CA TRP A 187 -22.08 -7.89 -0.29
C TRP A 187 -22.06 -8.93 -1.44
N HIS A 188 -21.88 -10.21 -1.15
CA HIS A 188 -21.91 -11.27 -2.18
C HIS A 188 -23.19 -12.15 -2.18
N LEU A 189 -24.23 -11.80 -1.41
CA LEU A 189 -25.46 -12.61 -1.33
C LEU A 189 -26.73 -11.96 -1.95
N THR A 190 -26.62 -10.83 -2.67
CA THR A 190 -27.81 -10.16 -3.24
C THR A 190 -27.90 -10.14 -4.77
N SER A 191 -27.09 -10.91 -5.51
CA SER A 191 -27.18 -10.94 -6.99
C SER A 191 -27.48 -12.32 -7.59
N SER A 192 -28.08 -13.22 -6.83
CA SER A 192 -28.67 -14.46 -7.38
C SER A 192 -30.12 -14.59 -6.93
N GLY A 193 -30.98 -13.80 -7.58
CA GLY A 193 -32.43 -13.94 -7.59
C GLY A 193 -32.92 -13.81 -9.02
#